data_AF-A0A8H5T5K4-F1
#
_entry.id   AF-A0A8H5T5K4-F1
#
_cell.length_a   1.000
_cell.length_b   1.000
_cell.length_c   1.000
_cell.angle_alpha   90.00
_cell.angle_beta   90.00
_cell.angle_gamma   90.00
#
_symmetry.space_group_name_H-M   'P 1'
#
loop_
_entity.id
_entity.type
_entity.pdbx_description
1 polymer ?
#
loop_
_entity_poly.entity_id
_entity_poly.type
_entity_poly.pdbx_seq_one_letter_code
_entity_poly.pdbx_strand_id
1 'polypeptide(L)'
;MSKYGLRDPSEVNPFDEKARIQWLSAYLRADGRYNEKRLIERYRLAVKAVGAKAHALATEQGIETHDVGKVFFEYHVDKTVWLDIYKAAATIGRATDWPWKEMPDSKDMSEGSSVTYRAWRVENNLPVPEFPVPDPTAPPTQQAQVSADET
;
A
#
# COMPACT_ATOMS: atom_id res chain seq x y z
N MET A 1 -16.94 -4.73 21.89
CA MET A 1 -17.74 -4.11 20.81
C MET A 1 -16.94 -2.94 20.27
N SER A 2 -16.77 -2.85 18.94
CA SER A 2 -16.12 -1.72 18.30
C SER A 2 -16.84 -0.39 18.59
N LYS A 3 -16.11 0.71 18.62
CA LYS A 3 -16.57 2.09 18.89
C LYS A 3 -17.83 2.51 18.09
N TYR A 4 -18.05 1.91 16.91
CA TYR A 4 -19.14 2.24 15.99
C TYR A 4 -20.06 1.06 15.63
N GLY A 5 -20.00 -0.05 16.38
CA GLY A 5 -20.71 -1.28 15.99
C GLY A 5 -20.15 -1.92 14.71
N LEU A 6 -18.97 -1.48 14.27
CA LEU A 6 -18.24 -2.09 13.17
C LEU A 6 -17.62 -3.42 13.60
N ARG A 7 -17.25 -4.24 12.61
CA ARG A 7 -16.40 -5.41 12.86
C ARG A 7 -15.13 -4.99 13.61
N ASP A 8 -14.73 -5.77 14.59
CA ASP A 8 -13.48 -5.52 15.31
C ASP A 8 -12.30 -5.61 14.32
N PRO A 9 -11.35 -4.65 14.32
CA PRO A 9 -10.22 -4.69 13.38
C PRO A 9 -9.36 -5.95 13.51
N SER A 10 -9.33 -6.59 14.69
CA SER A 10 -8.62 -7.87 14.90
C SER A 10 -9.22 -9.04 14.12
N GLU A 11 -10.45 -8.91 13.63
CA GLU A 11 -11.09 -9.91 12.79
C GLU A 11 -10.84 -9.67 11.29
N VAL A 12 -10.19 -8.56 10.92
CA VAL A 12 -9.82 -8.24 9.55
C VAL A 12 -8.35 -8.61 9.35
N ASN A 13 -8.07 -9.44 8.35
CA ASN A 13 -6.68 -9.72 7.97
C ASN A 13 -6.02 -8.41 7.50
N PRO A 14 -5.01 -7.87 8.22
CA PRO A 14 -4.36 -6.62 7.85
C PRO A 14 -3.59 -6.73 6.54
N PHE A 15 -3.26 -7.92 6.07
CA PHE A 15 -2.44 -8.13 4.88
C PHE A 15 -3.28 -8.30 3.60
N ASP A 16 -4.58 -8.58 3.74
CA ASP A 16 -5.53 -8.47 2.62
C ASP A 16 -5.87 -6.99 2.39
N GLU A 17 -5.29 -6.42 1.34
CA GLU A 17 -5.49 -5.02 0.96
C GLU A 17 -6.97 -4.65 0.82
N LYS A 18 -7.76 -5.50 0.16
CA LYS A 18 -9.16 -5.23 -0.11
C LYS A 18 -9.96 -5.21 1.20
N ALA A 19 -9.74 -6.19 2.07
CA ALA A 19 -10.39 -6.24 3.37
C ALA A 19 -10.00 -5.03 4.25
N ARG A 20 -8.71 -4.64 4.22
CA ARG A 20 -8.18 -3.48 4.93
C ARG A 20 -8.84 -2.17 4.46
N ILE A 21 -8.88 -1.92 3.14
CA ILE A 21 -9.50 -0.71 2.56
C ILE A 21 -11.00 -0.66 2.86
N GLN A 22 -11.70 -1.80 2.80
CA GLN A 22 -13.13 -1.87 3.13
C GLN A 22 -13.38 -1.46 4.58
N TRP A 23 -12.60 -2.00 5.53
CA TRP A 23 -12.73 -1.65 6.95
C TRP A 23 -12.40 -0.18 7.19
N LEU A 24 -11.29 0.32 6.65
CA LEU A 24 -10.88 1.73 6.79
C LEU A 24 -11.95 2.68 6.26
N SER A 25 -12.50 2.38 5.10
CA SER A 25 -13.55 3.18 4.48
C SER A 25 -14.84 3.17 5.31
N ALA A 26 -15.21 2.04 5.91
CA ALA A 26 -16.35 1.95 6.81
C ALA A 26 -16.12 2.75 8.10
N TYR A 27 -14.93 2.63 8.71
CA TYR A 27 -14.56 3.37 9.90
C TYR A 27 -14.58 4.88 9.67
N LEU A 28 -13.96 5.35 8.59
CA LEU A 28 -13.91 6.78 8.27
C LEU A 28 -15.31 7.36 7.98
N ARG A 29 -16.24 6.56 7.42
CA ARG A 29 -17.64 6.98 7.25
C ARG A 29 -18.33 7.14 8.60
N ALA A 30 -18.18 6.16 9.49
CA ALA A 30 -18.75 6.22 10.83
C ALA A 30 -18.16 7.36 11.69
N ASP A 31 -16.87 7.63 11.55
CA ASP A 31 -16.15 8.72 12.23
C ASP A 31 -16.42 10.12 11.63
N GLY A 32 -17.20 10.21 10.53
CA GLY A 32 -17.51 11.46 9.84
C GLY A 32 -16.33 12.09 9.09
N ARG A 33 -15.28 11.31 8.81
CA ARG A 33 -14.04 11.76 8.14
C ARG A 33 -13.91 11.31 6.69
N TYR A 34 -14.84 10.48 6.21
CA TYR A 34 -14.82 10.02 4.82
C TYR A 34 -15.07 11.18 3.86
N ASN A 35 -14.08 11.49 3.04
CA ASN A 35 -14.21 12.41 1.92
C ASN A 35 -13.37 11.86 0.76
N GLU A 36 -14.03 11.32 -0.25
CA GLU A 36 -13.38 10.61 -1.36
C GLU A 36 -12.29 11.44 -2.05
N LYS A 37 -12.59 12.69 -2.42
CA LYS A 37 -11.60 13.56 -3.07
C LYS A 37 -10.36 13.79 -2.22
N ARG A 38 -10.53 14.02 -0.91
CA ARG A 38 -9.41 14.18 0.03
C ARG A 38 -8.66 12.87 0.24
N LEU A 39 -9.34 11.73 0.24
CA LEU A 39 -8.70 10.42 0.39
C LEU A 39 -7.84 10.08 -0.83
N ILE A 40 -8.33 10.34 -2.04
CA ILE A 40 -7.54 10.16 -3.28
C ILE A 40 -6.27 11.01 -3.22
N GLU A 41 -6.37 12.27 -2.80
CA GLU A 41 -5.19 13.13 -2.71
C GLU A 41 -4.20 12.67 -1.64
N ARG A 42 -4.69 12.29 -0.46
CA ARG A 42 -3.85 11.73 0.61
C ARG A 42 -3.17 10.44 0.17
N TYR A 43 -3.88 9.58 -0.57
CA TYR A 43 -3.32 8.35 -1.12
C TYR A 43 -2.15 8.65 -2.07
N ARG A 44 -2.32 9.59 -3.01
CA ARG A 44 -1.23 10.02 -3.90
C ARG A 44 0.00 10.54 -3.15
N LEU A 45 -0.21 11.35 -2.11
CA LEU A 45 0.87 11.86 -1.26
C LEU A 45 1.54 10.74 -0.46
N ALA A 46 0.76 9.79 0.04
CA ALA A 46 1.25 8.62 0.76
C ALA A 46 2.10 7.72 -0.16
N VAL A 47 1.66 7.44 -1.39
CA VAL A 47 2.45 6.70 -2.39
C VAL A 47 3.80 7.38 -2.63
N LYS A 48 3.82 8.71 -2.79
CA LYS A 48 5.07 9.46 -2.94
C LYS A 48 6.00 9.31 -1.74
N ALA A 49 5.48 9.47 -0.53
CA ALA A 49 6.26 9.40 0.70
C ALA A 49 6.78 7.98 0.98
N VAL A 50 5.93 6.97 0.80
CA VAL A 50 6.29 5.55 1.02
C VAL A 50 7.25 5.07 -0.06
N GLY A 51 7.02 5.43 -1.33
CA GLY A 51 7.94 5.14 -2.43
C GLY A 51 9.34 5.71 -2.19
N ALA A 52 9.43 6.99 -1.83
CA ALA A 52 10.70 7.64 -1.52
C ALA A 52 11.41 6.97 -0.34
N LYS A 53 10.67 6.62 0.72
CA LYS A 53 11.22 5.94 1.90
C LYS A 53 11.71 4.52 1.58
N ALA A 54 10.93 3.75 0.82
CA ALA A 54 11.29 2.40 0.41
C ALA A 54 12.57 2.41 -0.44
N HIS A 55 12.66 3.36 -1.38
CA HIS A 55 13.86 3.54 -2.20
C HIS A 55 15.08 3.94 -1.37
N ALA A 56 14.94 4.94 -0.47
CA ALA A 56 16.05 5.39 0.38
C ALA A 56 16.61 4.26 1.26
N LEU A 57 15.74 3.49 1.92
CA LEU A 57 16.15 2.38 2.78
C LEU A 57 16.93 1.30 2.02
N ALA A 58 16.55 1.04 0.78
CA ALA A 58 17.26 0.07 -0.03
C ALA A 58 18.65 0.56 -0.45
N THR A 59 18.74 1.81 -0.88
CA THR A 59 20.01 2.47 -1.20
C THR A 59 20.96 2.45 0.00
N GLU A 60 20.46 2.74 1.21
CA GLU A 60 21.25 2.68 2.46
C GLU A 60 21.77 1.27 2.77
N GLN A 61 21.01 0.23 2.41
CA GLN A 61 21.39 -1.17 2.60
C GLN A 61 22.32 -1.70 1.49
N GLY A 62 22.66 -0.87 0.50
CA GLY A 62 23.41 -1.29 -0.69
C GLY A 62 22.63 -2.29 -1.56
N ILE A 63 21.31 -2.35 -1.38
CA ILE A 63 20.42 -3.22 -2.13
C ILE A 63 19.76 -2.35 -3.19
N GLU A 64 19.95 -2.69 -4.46
CA GLU A 64 19.10 -2.15 -5.50
C GLU A 64 17.73 -2.84 -5.35
N THR A 65 16.80 -2.27 -4.57
CA THR A 65 15.43 -2.81 -4.49
C THR A 65 14.76 -2.53 -5.81
N HIS A 66 14.78 -3.54 -6.66
CA HIS A 66 14.18 -3.54 -7.98
C HIS A 66 12.65 -3.63 -7.92
N ASP A 67 12.12 -4.38 -6.97
CA ASP A 67 10.69 -4.47 -6.67
C ASP A 67 10.48 -4.47 -5.15
N VAL A 68 9.26 -4.11 -4.76
CA VAL A 68 8.77 -4.21 -3.38
C VAL A 68 7.48 -5.00 -3.42
N GLY A 69 7.30 -5.88 -2.44
CA GLY A 69 6.10 -6.70 -2.33
C GLY A 69 4.83 -5.86 -2.19
N LYS A 70 3.77 -6.26 -2.90
CA LYS A 70 2.47 -5.60 -2.88
C LYS A 70 1.93 -5.44 -1.46
N VAL A 71 1.88 -6.51 -0.69
CA VAL A 71 1.38 -6.52 0.69
C VAL A 71 2.09 -5.48 1.55
N PHE A 72 3.43 -5.45 1.49
CA PHE A 72 4.23 -4.49 2.26
C PHE A 72 3.97 -3.04 1.83
N PHE A 73 4.00 -2.76 0.53
CA PHE A 73 3.88 -1.40 0.02
C PHE A 73 2.50 -0.81 0.31
N GLU A 74 1.43 -1.51 -0.10
CA GLU A 74 0.06 -0.99 0.01
C GLU A 74 -0.35 -0.82 1.49
N TYR A 75 0.10 -1.72 2.39
CA TYR A 75 -0.11 -1.55 3.83
C TYR A 75 0.48 -0.24 4.35
N HIS A 76 1.70 0.11 3.94
CA HIS A 76 2.36 1.33 4.40
C HIS A 76 1.73 2.59 3.80
N VAL A 77 1.21 2.51 2.57
CA VAL A 77 0.43 3.59 1.97
C VAL A 77 -0.84 3.83 2.79
N ASP A 78 -1.63 2.81 3.06
CA ASP A 78 -2.86 2.92 3.86
C ASP A 78 -2.59 3.45 5.27
N LYS A 79 -1.54 2.94 5.93
CA LYS A 79 -1.12 3.42 7.25
C LYS A 79 -0.72 4.89 7.22
N THR A 80 0.00 5.32 6.19
CA THR A 80 0.39 6.72 6.01
C THR A 80 -0.84 7.62 5.81
N VAL A 81 -1.81 7.18 4.99
CA VAL A 81 -3.09 7.90 4.81
C VAL A 81 -3.82 8.03 6.14
N TRP A 82 -3.91 6.96 6.93
CA TRP A 82 -4.56 6.99 8.24
C TRP A 82 -3.91 8.00 9.19
N LEU A 83 -2.58 7.94 9.33
CA LEU A 83 -1.84 8.85 10.20
C LEU A 83 -2.03 10.31 9.78
N ASP A 84 -2.06 10.58 8.48
CA ASP A 84 -2.32 11.92 7.97
C ASP A 84 -3.75 12.39 8.28
N ILE A 85 -4.77 11.52 8.22
CA ILE A 85 -6.17 11.85 8.57
C ILE A 85 -6.28 12.27 10.04
N TYR A 86 -5.57 11.57 10.92
CA TYR A 86 -5.60 11.81 12.36
C TYR A 86 -4.51 12.76 12.87
N LYS A 87 -3.64 13.28 12.00
CA LYS A 87 -2.52 14.15 12.36
C LYS A 87 -2.94 15.33 13.23
N ALA A 88 -4.02 16.03 12.88
CA ALA A 88 -4.53 17.15 13.66
C ALA A 88 -5.18 16.73 15.00
N ALA A 89 -5.69 15.51 15.11
CA ALA A 89 -6.18 14.98 16.38
C ALA A 89 -5.02 14.50 17.28
N ALA A 90 -3.90 14.08 16.68
CA ALA A 90 -2.71 13.64 17.40
C ALA A 90 -2.07 14.79 18.18
N THR A 91 -2.07 16.01 17.65
CA THR A 91 -1.51 17.20 18.33
C THR A 91 -2.22 17.56 19.64
N ILE A 92 -3.45 17.09 19.81
CA ILE A 92 -4.25 17.28 21.03
C ILE A 92 -4.48 15.97 21.80
N GLY A 93 -3.74 14.90 21.48
CA GLY A 93 -3.83 13.61 22.17
C GLY A 93 -5.15 12.85 21.96
N ARG A 94 -5.85 13.10 20.85
CA ARG A 94 -7.15 12.47 20.53
C ARG A 94 -7.14 11.67 19.22
N ALA A 95 -5.97 11.38 18.66
CA ALA A 95 -5.88 10.55 17.48
C ALA A 95 -6.35 9.12 17.80
N THR A 96 -7.02 8.50 16.83
CA THR A 96 -7.23 7.06 16.86
C THR A 96 -5.96 6.39 16.35
N ASP A 97 -5.46 5.41 17.09
CA ASP A 97 -4.31 4.63 16.67
C ASP A 97 -4.59 3.85 15.38
N TRP A 98 -3.52 3.51 14.66
CA TRP A 98 -3.63 2.56 13.57
C TRP A 98 -4.16 1.21 14.11
N PRO A 99 -5.20 0.60 13.52
CA PRO A 99 -5.92 -0.50 14.16
C PRO A 99 -5.13 -1.80 14.29
N TRP A 100 -4.13 -2.01 13.44
CA TRP A 100 -3.38 -3.26 13.36
C TRP A 100 -1.96 -3.11 13.92
N LYS A 101 -1.58 -4.04 14.79
CA LYS A 101 -0.23 -4.03 15.40
C LYS A 101 0.77 -4.83 14.57
N GLU A 102 0.32 -5.86 13.86
CA GLU A 102 1.19 -6.61 12.97
C GLU A 102 1.64 -5.77 11.78
N MET A 103 2.89 -5.96 11.39
CA MET A 103 3.51 -5.35 10.22
C MET A 103 3.77 -6.44 9.18
N PRO A 104 3.54 -6.19 7.89
CA PRO A 104 3.93 -7.13 6.86
C PRO A 104 5.46 -7.24 6.80
N ASP A 105 5.97 -8.42 6.45
CA ASP A 105 7.39 -8.61 6.17
C ASP A 105 7.77 -7.83 4.91
N SER A 106 8.88 -7.09 4.96
CA SER A 106 9.39 -6.35 3.80
C SER A 106 9.88 -7.23 2.66
N LYS A 107 10.09 -8.52 2.94
CA LYS A 107 10.47 -9.54 1.95
C LYS A 107 9.29 -10.35 1.43
N ASP A 108 8.08 -10.06 1.89
CA ASP A 108 6.87 -10.77 1.46
C ASP A 108 6.54 -10.44 -0.01
N MET A 109 6.73 -11.42 -0.88
CA MET A 109 6.35 -11.37 -2.30
C MET A 109 5.18 -12.31 -2.61
N SER A 110 4.41 -12.73 -1.60
CA SER A 110 3.30 -13.70 -1.75
C SER A 110 2.16 -13.23 -2.66
N GLU A 111 1.99 -11.92 -2.83
CA GLU A 111 1.09 -11.31 -3.82
C GLU A 111 1.87 -10.60 -4.96
N GLY A 112 3.12 -10.97 -5.18
CA GLY A 112 3.97 -10.39 -6.21
C GLY A 112 4.40 -8.93 -5.94
N SER A 113 4.93 -8.31 -6.99
CA SER A 113 5.44 -6.92 -6.94
C SER A 113 4.29 -5.89 -6.88
N SER A 114 4.46 -4.83 -6.08
CA SER A 114 3.53 -3.70 -6.05
C SER A 114 3.58 -2.95 -7.39
N VAL A 115 2.45 -2.95 -8.12
CA VAL A 115 2.28 -2.13 -9.32
C VAL A 115 2.34 -0.64 -8.98
N THR A 116 1.83 -0.24 -7.81
CA THR A 116 1.86 1.16 -7.33
C THR A 116 3.29 1.64 -7.12
N TYR A 117 4.15 0.84 -6.48
CA TYR A 117 5.56 1.19 -6.32
C TYR A 117 6.29 1.26 -7.66
N ARG A 118 6.04 0.31 -8.57
CA ARG A 118 6.64 0.32 -9.92
C ARG A 118 6.23 1.57 -10.70
N ALA A 119 4.95 1.96 -10.66
CA ALA A 119 4.48 3.20 -11.27
C ALA A 119 5.19 4.42 -10.68
N TRP A 120 5.31 4.49 -9.34
CA TRP A 120 6.06 5.55 -8.68
C TRP A 120 7.53 5.60 -9.13
N ARG A 121 8.20 4.46 -9.30
CA ARG A 121 9.59 4.42 -9.81
C ARG A 121 9.71 4.98 -11.22
N VAL A 122 8.80 4.60 -12.12
CA VAL A 122 8.75 5.13 -13.50
C VAL A 122 8.55 6.64 -13.48
N GLU A 123 7.60 7.15 -12.69
CA GLU A 123 7.36 8.60 -12.53
C GLU A 123 8.58 9.37 -12.00
N ASN A 124 9.51 8.69 -11.30
CA ASN A 124 10.71 9.28 -10.72
C ASN A 124 12.00 8.92 -11.49
N ASN A 125 11.90 8.40 -12.72
CA ASN A 125 13.03 8.01 -13.57
C ASN A 125 13.98 6.99 -12.92
N LEU A 126 13.45 6.10 -12.09
CA LEU A 126 14.20 5.01 -11.45
C LEU A 126 14.07 3.72 -12.26
N PRO A 127 15.11 2.87 -12.29
CA PRO A 127 15.09 1.62 -13.07
C PRO A 127 14.01 0.67 -12.53
N VAL A 128 13.25 0.01 -13.41
CA VAL A 128 12.29 -1.04 -13.03
C VAL A 128 12.64 -2.34 -13.75
N PRO A 129 12.52 -3.52 -13.11
CA PRO A 129 12.73 -4.80 -13.79
C PRO A 129 11.81 -4.96 -14.99
N GLU A 130 12.31 -5.58 -16.04
CA GLU A 130 11.49 -5.93 -17.20
C GLU A 130 10.32 -6.86 -16.80
N PHE A 131 10.58 -7.81 -15.90
CA PHE A 131 9.59 -8.76 -15.40
C PHE A 131 9.33 -8.55 -13.91
N PRO A 132 8.12 -8.13 -13.48
CA PRO A 132 7.75 -8.15 -12.07
C PRO A 132 7.66 -9.59 -11.56
N VAL A 133 7.84 -9.76 -10.24
CA VAL A 133 7.46 -11.02 -9.59
C VAL A 133 5.94 -11.15 -9.70
N PRO A 134 5.41 -12.18 -10.39
CA PRO A 134 3.99 -12.36 -10.54
C PRO A 134 3.36 -12.74 -9.20
N ASP A 135 2.11 -12.32 -9.01
CA ASP A 135 1.29 -12.84 -7.91
C ASP A 135 1.01 -14.33 -8.19
N PRO A 136 1.50 -15.26 -7.35
CA PRO A 136 1.29 -16.70 -7.53
C PRO A 136 -0.20 -17.10 -7.44
N THR A 137 -1.06 -16.22 -6.94
CA THR A 137 -2.51 -16.43 -6.85
C THR A 137 -3.29 -15.74 -7.98
N ALA A 138 -2.63 -14.90 -8.79
CA ALA A 138 -3.29 -14.25 -9.91
C ALA A 138 -3.60 -15.26 -11.03
N PRO A 139 -4.80 -15.20 -11.65
CA PRO A 139 -5.11 -16.01 -12.81
C PRO A 139 -4.10 -15.69 -13.93
N PRO A 140 -3.69 -16.69 -14.74
CA PRO A 140 -2.70 -16.50 -15.79
C PRO A 140 -3.20 -15.44 -16.77
N THR A 141 -2.63 -14.25 -16.66
CA THR A 141 -2.84 -13.19 -17.65
C THR A 141 -1.88 -13.52 -18.78
N GLN A 142 -2.43 -13.86 -19.96
CA GLN A 142 -1.67 -14.08 -21.18
C GLN A 142 -0.69 -12.91 -21.36
N GLN A 143 0.58 -13.16 -21.07
CA GLN A 143 1.66 -12.32 -21.56
C GLN A 143 1.51 -12.33 -23.08
N ALA A 144 1.19 -11.18 -23.66
CA ALA A 144 1.21 -11.00 -25.09
C ALA A 144 2.61 -11.40 -25.58
N GLN A 145 2.70 -12.58 -26.19
CA GLN A 145 3.80 -12.93 -27.07
C GLN A 145 3.83 -11.85 -28.16
N VAL A 146 4.70 -10.87 -27.99
CA VAL A 146 5.21 -10.13 -29.12
C VAL A 146 6.20 -11.08 -29.78
N SER A 147 5.68 -11.98 -30.61
CA SER A 147 6.50 -12.71 -31.56
C SER A 147 7.18 -11.66 -32.43
N ALA A 148 8.50 -11.57 -32.29
CA ALA A 148 9.35 -11.09 -33.35
C ALA A 148 9.11 -12.02 -34.54
N ASP A 149 8.46 -11.53 -35.58
CA ASP A 149 8.52 -12.14 -36.90
C ASP A 149 9.47 -11.27 -37.72
N GLU A 150 10.66 -11.80 -37.93
CA GLU A 150 11.55 -11.43 -39.02
C GLU A 150 10.83 -11.71 -40.34
N THR A 151 10.70 -10.72 -41.22
CA THR A 151 11.07 -10.82 -42.64
C THR A 151 11.07 -9.46 -43.32
#